data_AF-A0A352KWQ7-F1
#
_entry.id   AF-A0A352KWQ7-F1
#
_cell.length_a   1.000
_cell.length_b   1.000
_cell.length_c   1.000
_cell.angle_alpha   90.00
_cell.angle_beta   90.00
_cell.angle_gamma   90.00
#
_symmetry.space_group_name_H-M   'P 1'
#
loop_
_entity.id
_entity.type
_entity.pdbx_description
1 polymer ?
#
loop_
_entity_poly.entity_id
_entity_poly.type
_entity_poly.pdbx_seq_one_letter_code
_entity_poly.pdbx_strand_id
1 'polypeptide(L)'
;MRILLLLLTMLQDGAIEFPEPPAPSPVVVDDTQPQPSVDTFSTDQLYLIQSDIALVILASPAGVLQVTPAKQGAVIFSRFAGGKGLEEKTVTRANGYVVRGLAAGTAELLILPAGSADLTDLRRRILNVTAAETTPPDGRPQPPADDVAAAFRAYEKSWRAAQGELADRLESGEITTEKAAADWFSVAGQEARKQAFLPLLRAESVVFGGEGWSPEKHARYVRRYADGQRGKSAQAN
;
A
#
# COMPACT_ATOMS: atom_id res chain seq x y z
N MET A 1 -58.90 37.81 25.41
CA MET A 1 -57.69 38.60 25.05
C MET A 1 -56.54 38.13 25.94
N ARG A 2 -55.38 37.73 25.37
CA ARG A 2 -54.08 37.44 26.02
C ARG A 2 -53.57 36.00 26.29
N ILE A 3 -54.22 34.91 25.88
CA ILE A 3 -53.63 33.56 26.09
C ILE A 3 -53.33 32.79 24.79
N LEU A 4 -53.82 33.24 23.62
CA LEU A 4 -53.55 32.56 22.34
C LEU A 4 -52.33 33.08 21.57
N LEU A 5 -51.57 34.03 22.12
CA LEU A 5 -50.49 34.75 21.42
C LEU A 5 -49.08 34.38 21.91
N LEU A 6 -48.95 33.43 22.84
CA LEU A 6 -47.67 33.08 23.50
C LEU A 6 -47.07 31.73 23.05
N LEU A 7 -47.73 31.01 22.13
CA LEU A 7 -47.27 29.71 21.63
C LEU A 7 -46.75 29.73 20.18
N LEU A 8 -46.77 30.87 19.49
CA LEU A 8 -46.28 31.01 18.11
C LEU A 8 -44.89 31.65 17.97
N THR A 9 -44.19 31.97 19.07
CA THR A 9 -42.91 32.69 19.01
C THR A 9 -41.66 31.81 19.21
N MET A 10 -41.81 30.48 19.25
CA MET A 10 -40.70 29.53 19.49
C MET A 10 -40.30 28.70 18.26
N LEU A 11 -40.69 29.12 17.05
CA LEU A 11 -40.16 28.59 15.79
C LEU A 11 -39.48 29.72 15.02
N GLN A 12 -38.35 30.19 15.53
CA GLN A 12 -37.36 30.84 14.68
C GLN A 12 -36.27 29.80 14.43
N ASP A 13 -36.44 29.02 13.36
CA ASP A 13 -35.30 28.39 12.69
C ASP A 13 -34.41 29.53 12.20
N GLY A 14 -33.41 29.87 13.02
CA GLY A 14 -32.27 30.61 12.53
C GLY A 14 -31.63 29.75 11.45
N ALA A 15 -31.81 30.12 10.19
CA ALA A 15 -31.03 29.56 9.10
C ALA A 15 -29.56 29.82 9.45
N ILE A 16 -28.83 28.77 9.83
CA ILE A 16 -27.39 28.83 9.97
C ILE A 16 -26.84 29.01 8.57
N GLU A 17 -26.52 30.25 8.21
CA GLU A 17 -25.83 30.59 6.97
C GLU A 17 -24.33 30.33 7.21
N PHE A 18 -23.85 29.19 6.71
CA PHE A 18 -22.42 28.91 6.66
C PHE A 18 -21.83 29.77 5.53
N PRO A 19 -20.76 30.54 5.74
CA PRO A 19 -20.10 31.21 4.64
C PRO A 19 -19.57 30.14 3.68
N GLU A 20 -20.08 30.12 2.45
CA GLU A 20 -19.44 29.37 1.37
C GLU A 20 -18.00 29.91 1.24
N PRO A 21 -16.96 29.08 1.49
CA PRO A 21 -15.62 29.49 1.14
C PRO A 21 -15.62 29.77 -0.37
N PRO A 22 -14.95 30.84 -0.84
CA PRO A 22 -14.87 31.11 -2.26
C PRO A 22 -14.36 29.84 -2.95
N ALA A 23 -15.11 29.39 -3.97
CA ALA A 23 -14.71 28.22 -4.75
C ALA A 23 -13.24 28.42 -5.15
N PRO A 24 -12.35 27.46 -4.84
CA PRO A 24 -10.94 27.58 -5.21
C PRO A 24 -10.89 27.83 -6.72
N SER A 25 -10.15 28.87 -7.11
CA SER A 25 -9.96 29.17 -8.53
C SER A 25 -9.50 27.90 -9.24
N PRO A 26 -10.10 27.54 -10.40
CA PRO A 26 -9.69 26.33 -11.10
C PRO A 26 -8.20 26.45 -11.40
N VAL A 27 -7.41 25.57 -10.77
CA VAL A 27 -6.00 25.44 -11.10
C VAL A 27 -5.98 24.86 -12.50
N VAL A 28 -5.66 25.70 -13.50
CA VAL A 28 -5.39 25.24 -14.86
C VAL A 28 -4.04 24.51 -14.80
N VAL A 29 -4.11 23.20 -14.59
CA VAL A 29 -2.95 22.33 -14.80
C VAL A 29 -2.77 22.23 -16.30
N ASP A 30 -1.59 22.61 -16.79
CA ASP A 30 -1.22 22.47 -18.19
C ASP A 30 -0.99 20.98 -18.50
N ASP A 31 -2.05 20.31 -18.95
CA ASP A 31 -2.11 18.87 -19.30
C ASP A 31 -1.47 18.55 -20.68
N THR A 32 -0.66 19.44 -21.26
CA THR A 32 -0.02 19.18 -22.55
C THR A 32 1.20 18.27 -22.48
N GLN A 33 1.71 17.94 -21.29
CA GLN A 33 2.78 16.96 -21.14
C GLN A 33 2.23 15.52 -21.22
N PRO A 34 2.78 14.65 -22.10
CA PRO A 34 2.50 13.22 -22.07
C PRO A 34 2.82 12.68 -20.67
N GLN A 35 1.78 12.31 -19.92
CA GLN A 35 1.95 11.76 -18.59
C GLN A 35 2.78 10.47 -18.71
N PRO A 36 3.89 10.32 -17.97
CA PRO A 36 4.72 9.12 -18.05
C PRO A 36 3.83 7.92 -17.80
N SER A 37 3.92 6.94 -18.69
CA SER A 37 2.96 5.87 -18.75
C SER A 37 3.27 4.88 -17.63
N VAL A 38 2.49 4.93 -16.54
CA VAL A 38 2.68 4.10 -15.37
C VAL A 38 2.10 2.71 -15.64
N ASP A 39 2.96 1.71 -15.79
CA ASP A 39 2.55 0.32 -16.05
C ASP A 39 2.18 -0.48 -14.80
N THR A 40 2.23 0.12 -13.61
CA THR A 40 2.00 -0.58 -12.34
C THR A 40 1.25 0.31 -11.34
N PHE A 41 0.18 -0.21 -10.75
CA PHE A 41 -0.63 0.49 -9.76
C PHE A 41 -1.31 -0.49 -8.81
N SER A 42 -1.76 -0.04 -7.64
CA SER A 42 -2.40 -0.90 -6.65
C SER A 42 -3.93 -0.92 -6.75
N THR A 43 -4.60 -1.89 -6.12
CA THR A 43 -6.08 -1.98 -6.13
C THR A 43 -6.79 -0.81 -5.45
N ASP A 44 -6.10 -0.01 -4.63
CA ASP A 44 -6.58 1.26 -4.06
C ASP A 44 -6.28 2.48 -4.95
N GLN A 45 -5.64 2.29 -6.10
CA GLN A 45 -5.34 3.33 -7.08
C GLN A 45 -6.20 3.21 -8.34
N LEU A 46 -6.40 4.35 -9.02
CA LEU A 46 -7.07 4.45 -10.31
C LEU A 46 -6.08 4.80 -11.42
N TYR A 47 -6.29 4.21 -12.59
CA TYR A 47 -5.59 4.60 -13.81
C TYR A 47 -6.59 5.32 -14.74
N LEU A 48 -6.26 6.53 -15.20
CA LEU A 48 -7.16 7.35 -16.00
C LEU A 48 -6.66 7.44 -17.45
N ILE A 49 -7.50 7.00 -18.38
CA ILE A 49 -7.27 7.16 -19.83
C ILE A 49 -8.17 8.30 -20.30
N GLN A 50 -7.61 9.20 -21.11
CA GLN A 50 -8.34 10.33 -21.70
C GLN A 50 -8.10 10.40 -23.20
N SER A 51 -9.14 10.70 -23.97
CA SER A 51 -9.09 10.71 -25.43
C SER A 51 -10.12 11.67 -26.03
N ASP A 52 -9.76 12.33 -27.13
CA ASP A 52 -10.70 13.16 -27.90
C ASP A 52 -11.64 12.32 -28.79
N ILE A 53 -11.26 11.07 -29.05
CA ILE A 53 -12.09 10.08 -29.76
C ILE A 53 -12.64 9.04 -28.77
N ALA A 54 -13.85 8.54 -29.05
CA ALA A 54 -14.40 7.43 -28.29
C ALA A 54 -13.58 6.15 -28.52
N LEU A 55 -13.33 5.41 -27.44
CA LEU A 55 -12.55 4.18 -27.42
C LEU A 55 -13.42 3.00 -26.95
N VAL A 56 -13.15 1.83 -27.53
CA VAL A 56 -13.51 0.52 -27.00
C VAL A 56 -12.29 0.00 -26.25
N ILE A 57 -12.45 -0.29 -24.96
CA ILE A 57 -11.38 -0.79 -24.10
C ILE A 57 -11.81 -2.13 -23.52
N LEU A 58 -11.04 -3.16 -23.81
CA LEU A 58 -11.26 -4.51 -23.30
C LEU A 58 -10.12 -4.88 -22.34
N ALA A 59 -10.47 -5.43 -21.18
CA ALA A 59 -9.53 -5.96 -20.22
C ALA A 59 -9.42 -7.48 -20.32
N SER A 60 -8.19 -7.99 -20.29
CA SER A 60 -7.89 -9.43 -20.32
C SER A 60 -6.79 -9.77 -19.31
N PRO A 61 -6.94 -10.79 -18.44
CA PRO A 61 -8.14 -11.61 -18.29
C PRO A 61 -9.27 -10.84 -17.60
N ALA A 62 -10.50 -11.30 -17.79
CA ALA A 62 -11.65 -10.77 -17.07
C ALA A 62 -11.46 -10.96 -15.55
N GLY A 63 -11.91 -9.99 -14.76
CA GLY A 63 -11.83 -10.04 -13.29
C GLY A 63 -10.59 -9.41 -12.67
N VAL A 64 -9.58 -9.00 -13.46
CA VAL A 64 -8.40 -8.26 -12.94
C VAL A 64 -8.60 -6.75 -13.04
N LEU A 65 -9.13 -6.26 -14.15
CA LEU A 65 -9.41 -4.84 -14.37
C LEU A 65 -10.89 -4.59 -14.63
N GLN A 66 -11.38 -3.48 -14.12
CA GLN A 66 -12.67 -2.90 -14.48
C GLN A 66 -12.44 -1.55 -15.17
N VAL A 67 -13.09 -1.35 -16.31
CA VAL A 67 -13.05 -0.06 -17.02
C VAL A 67 -14.43 0.59 -16.93
N THR A 68 -14.50 1.83 -16.48
CA THR A 68 -15.74 2.60 -16.35
C THR A 68 -15.61 3.92 -17.11
N PRO A 69 -16.54 4.25 -18.02
CA PRO A 69 -16.51 5.52 -18.73
C PRO A 69 -16.77 6.69 -17.78
N ALA A 70 -16.08 7.80 -18.04
CA ALA A 70 -16.25 9.07 -17.35
C ALA A 70 -16.47 10.18 -18.39
N LYS A 71 -17.38 11.10 -18.07
CA LYS A 71 -17.71 12.22 -18.95
C LYS A 71 -16.69 13.35 -18.80
N GLN A 72 -16.51 14.14 -19.85
CA GLN A 72 -15.76 15.40 -19.78
C GLN A 72 -16.31 16.29 -18.65
N GLY A 73 -15.42 16.92 -17.91
CA GLY A 73 -15.73 17.75 -16.74
C GLY A 73 -15.99 16.95 -15.45
N ALA A 74 -16.01 15.62 -15.49
CA ALA A 74 -16.10 14.83 -14.27
C ALA A 74 -14.85 15.00 -13.41
N VAL A 75 -15.04 15.29 -12.13
CA VAL A 75 -13.98 15.35 -11.12
C VAL A 75 -13.92 14.01 -10.41
N ILE A 76 -12.72 13.41 -10.36
CA ILE A 76 -12.47 12.11 -9.74
C ILE A 76 -11.51 12.34 -8.58
N PHE A 77 -11.99 12.14 -7.35
CA PHE A 77 -11.18 12.16 -6.13
C PHE A 77 -10.70 10.75 -5.82
N SER A 78 -9.40 10.48 -5.97
CA SER A 78 -8.83 9.16 -5.68
C SER A 78 -7.31 9.20 -5.57
N ARG A 79 -6.70 8.06 -5.25
CA ARG A 79 -5.27 7.85 -5.47
C ARG A 79 -5.12 7.41 -6.91
N PHE A 80 -4.26 8.04 -7.72
CA PHE A 80 -4.02 7.56 -9.08
C PHE A 80 -2.67 6.87 -9.21
N ALA A 81 -2.56 6.03 -10.23
CA ALA A 81 -1.31 5.42 -10.65
C ALA A 81 -0.21 6.49 -10.83
N GLY A 82 0.94 6.30 -10.17
CA GLY A 82 2.05 7.25 -10.16
C GLY A 82 1.84 8.51 -9.30
N GLY A 83 0.66 8.66 -8.68
CA GLY A 83 0.36 9.74 -7.75
C GLY A 83 1.05 9.56 -6.39
N LYS A 84 1.26 10.66 -5.68
CA LYS A 84 1.89 10.66 -4.34
C LYS A 84 0.88 10.46 -3.19
N GLY A 85 -0.41 10.49 -3.48
CA GLY A 85 -1.46 10.56 -2.46
C GLY A 85 -2.86 10.57 -3.06
N LEU A 86 -3.84 10.97 -2.24
CA LEU A 86 -5.16 11.35 -2.74
C LEU A 86 -5.02 12.65 -3.54
N GLU A 87 -5.61 12.67 -4.72
CA GLU A 87 -5.62 13.81 -5.62
C GLU A 87 -6.96 13.90 -6.35
N GLU A 88 -7.26 15.10 -6.84
CA GLU A 88 -8.40 15.35 -7.71
C GLU A 88 -7.89 15.42 -9.14
N LYS A 89 -8.47 14.62 -10.04
CA LYS A 89 -8.26 14.76 -11.48
C LYS A 89 -9.58 15.03 -12.17
N THR A 90 -9.58 16.06 -13.01
CA THR A 90 -10.69 16.39 -13.90
C THR A 90 -10.50 15.70 -15.24
N VAL A 91 -11.56 15.11 -15.78
CA VAL A 91 -11.56 14.62 -17.16
C VAL A 91 -11.63 15.83 -18.10
N THR A 92 -10.50 16.18 -18.72
CA THR A 92 -10.36 17.37 -19.57
C THR A 92 -10.67 17.08 -21.04
N ARG A 93 -10.40 15.85 -21.51
CA ARG A 93 -10.72 15.41 -22.88
C ARG A 93 -12.19 15.01 -23.03
N ALA A 94 -12.65 14.89 -24.29
CA ALA A 94 -14.04 14.55 -24.59
C ALA A 94 -14.50 13.21 -23.98
N ASN A 95 -13.59 12.23 -23.88
CA ASN A 95 -13.87 10.90 -23.35
C ASN A 95 -12.85 10.54 -22.26
N GLY A 96 -13.33 10.14 -21.09
CA GLY A 96 -12.53 9.58 -20.00
C GLY A 96 -12.85 8.11 -19.74
N TYR A 97 -11.86 7.34 -19.30
CA TYR A 97 -12.03 5.95 -18.90
C TYR A 97 -11.23 5.70 -17.62
N VAL A 98 -11.95 5.39 -16.55
CA VAL A 98 -11.38 5.02 -15.26
C VAL A 98 -11.13 3.52 -15.25
N VAL A 99 -9.88 3.14 -15.09
CA VAL A 99 -9.44 1.75 -14.95
C VAL A 99 -9.15 1.50 -13.47
N ARG A 100 -9.83 0.49 -12.90
CA ARG A 100 -9.70 0.05 -11.51
C ARG A 100 -9.16 -1.39 -11.48
N GLY A 101 -8.20 -1.64 -10.59
CA GLY A 101 -7.77 -2.99 -10.26
C GLY A 101 -8.79 -3.68 -9.34
N LEU A 102 -9.31 -4.83 -9.76
CA LEU A 102 -10.22 -5.66 -8.97
C LEU A 102 -9.47 -6.73 -8.17
N ALA A 103 -8.38 -7.24 -8.72
CA ALA A 103 -7.51 -8.25 -8.11
C ALA A 103 -6.05 -7.95 -8.48
N ALA A 104 -5.12 -8.38 -7.63
CA ALA A 104 -3.70 -8.34 -7.95
C ALA A 104 -3.41 -9.29 -9.14
N GLY A 105 -2.46 -8.90 -10.00
CA GLY A 105 -2.09 -9.66 -11.18
C GLY A 105 -1.80 -8.77 -12.39
N THR A 106 -1.28 -9.40 -13.44
CA THR A 106 -1.02 -8.73 -14.72
C THR A 106 -2.24 -8.83 -15.62
N ALA A 107 -2.66 -7.71 -16.19
CA ALA A 107 -3.73 -7.64 -17.17
C ALA A 107 -3.34 -6.77 -18.35
N GLU A 108 -3.90 -7.10 -19.50
CA GLU A 108 -3.77 -6.36 -20.73
C GLU A 108 -5.04 -5.56 -21.02
N LEU A 109 -4.84 -4.31 -21.44
CA LEU A 109 -5.85 -3.49 -22.10
C LEU A 109 -5.65 -3.56 -23.61
N LEU A 110 -6.71 -3.95 -24.31
CA LEU A 110 -6.86 -3.85 -25.75
C LEU A 110 -7.71 -2.61 -26.03
N ILE A 111 -7.13 -1.61 -26.70
CA ILE A 111 -7.73 -0.29 -26.90
C ILE A 111 -7.88 -0.04 -28.40
N LEU A 112 -9.10 0.27 -28.84
CA LEU A 112 -9.44 0.53 -30.23
C LEU A 112 -10.32 1.78 -30.33
N PRO A 113 -10.18 2.63 -31.36
CA PRO A 113 -11.20 3.64 -31.67
C PRO A 113 -12.59 3.02 -31.86
N ALA A 114 -13.61 3.60 -31.24
CA ALA A 114 -14.98 3.11 -31.35
C ALA A 114 -15.46 3.19 -32.81
N GLY A 115 -16.04 2.10 -33.30
CA GLY A 115 -16.49 1.99 -34.69
C GLY A 115 -15.39 1.67 -35.71
N SER A 116 -14.12 1.52 -35.29
CA SER A 116 -13.08 1.01 -36.19
C SER A 116 -13.28 -0.48 -36.44
N ALA A 117 -13.22 -0.88 -37.72
CA ALA A 117 -13.11 -2.28 -38.13
C ALA A 117 -11.64 -2.68 -38.41
N ASP A 118 -10.73 -1.71 -38.38
CA ASP A 118 -9.32 -1.92 -38.67
C ASP A 118 -8.54 -2.16 -37.38
N LEU A 119 -7.90 -3.33 -37.30
CA LEU A 119 -7.07 -3.72 -36.16
C LEU A 119 -5.68 -3.06 -36.18
N THR A 120 -5.29 -2.33 -37.23
CA THR A 120 -4.02 -1.59 -37.25
C THR A 120 -3.93 -0.52 -36.17
N ASP A 121 -5.08 0.03 -35.76
CA ASP A 121 -5.17 1.04 -34.71
C ASP A 121 -5.29 0.43 -33.30
N LEU A 122 -5.28 -0.90 -33.19
CA LEU A 122 -5.30 -1.59 -31.92
C LEU A 122 -4.03 -1.27 -31.12
N ARG A 123 -4.23 -0.67 -29.95
CA ARG A 123 -3.17 -0.46 -28.96
C ARG A 123 -3.28 -1.49 -27.86
N ARG A 124 -2.13 -2.06 -27.48
CA ARG A 124 -2.00 -3.04 -26.41
C ARG A 124 -1.22 -2.40 -25.28
N ARG A 125 -1.73 -2.50 -24.05
CA ARG A 125 -1.07 -1.97 -22.86
C ARG A 125 -1.12 -3.01 -21.76
N ILE A 126 0.03 -3.43 -21.27
CA ILE A 126 0.12 -4.35 -20.13
C ILE A 126 0.17 -3.50 -18.87
N LEU A 127 -0.72 -3.79 -17.92
CA LEU A 127 -0.77 -3.17 -16.61
C LEU A 127 -0.58 -4.24 -15.54
N ASN A 128 0.25 -3.95 -14.55
CA ASN A 128 0.43 -4.77 -13.36
C ASN A 128 -0.37 -4.17 -12.20
N VAL A 129 -1.31 -4.93 -11.66
CA VAL A 129 -2.08 -4.54 -10.47
C VAL A 129 -1.46 -5.20 -9.25
N THR A 130 -1.07 -4.42 -8.26
CA THR A 130 -0.61 -4.93 -6.96
C THR A 130 -1.72 -4.87 -5.93
N ALA A 131 -1.62 -5.69 -4.87
CA ALA A 131 -2.48 -5.51 -3.71
C ALA A 131 -2.30 -4.08 -3.14
N ALA A 132 -3.37 -3.50 -2.61
CA ALA A 132 -3.29 -2.28 -1.83
C ALA A 132 -2.32 -2.48 -0.65
N GLU A 133 -1.43 -1.50 -0.41
CA GLU A 133 -0.65 -1.48 0.82
C GLU A 133 -1.60 -1.25 1.99
N THR A 134 -2.05 -2.32 2.63
CA THR A 134 -2.99 -2.27 3.76
C THR A 134 -2.34 -1.81 5.06
N THR A 135 -1.01 -1.67 5.08
CA THR A 135 -0.27 -1.24 6.27
C THR A 135 0.79 -0.21 5.86
N PRO A 136 0.62 1.07 6.21
CA PRO A 136 1.71 2.02 6.13
C PRO A 136 2.90 1.48 6.95
N PRO A 137 4.16 1.62 6.49
CA PRO A 137 5.28 1.39 7.37
C PRO A 137 5.10 2.29 8.60
N ASP A 138 5.16 1.70 9.79
CA ASP A 138 5.01 2.45 11.04
C ASP A 138 6.14 3.49 11.12
N GLY A 139 5.85 4.72 10.70
CA GLY A 139 6.80 5.84 10.63
C GLY A 139 7.07 6.47 12.00
N ARG A 140 6.50 5.91 13.08
CA ARG A 140 6.84 6.33 14.43
C ARG A 140 8.31 6.04 14.68
N PRO A 141 9.09 7.01 15.21
CA PRO A 141 10.44 6.78 15.68
C PRO A 141 10.41 5.62 16.65
N GLN A 142 10.93 4.49 16.20
CA GLN A 142 10.97 3.30 17.02
C GLN A 142 11.95 3.58 18.17
N PRO A 143 11.58 3.26 19.42
CA PRO A 143 12.49 3.41 20.54
C PRO A 143 13.83 2.75 20.19
N PRO A 144 14.97 3.36 20.55
CA PRO A 144 16.28 2.76 20.29
C PRO A 144 16.25 1.33 20.80
N ALA A 145 16.37 0.40 19.85
CA ALA A 145 16.35 -1.03 20.16
C ALA A 145 17.66 -1.38 20.85
N ASP A 146 17.59 -2.14 21.93
CA ASP A 146 18.72 -2.96 22.33
C ASP A 146 18.94 -4.07 21.27
N ASP A 147 20.05 -4.77 21.39
CA ASP A 147 20.46 -5.84 20.49
C ASP A 147 19.40 -6.95 20.35
N VAL A 148 18.70 -7.28 21.43
CA VAL A 148 17.57 -8.22 21.44
C VAL A 148 16.39 -7.67 20.63
N ALA A 149 15.93 -6.47 20.94
CA ALA A 149 14.82 -5.85 20.22
C ALA A 149 15.14 -5.68 18.73
N ALA A 150 16.40 -5.40 18.38
CA ALA A 150 16.84 -5.31 17.00
C ALA A 150 16.74 -6.67 16.28
N ALA A 151 17.16 -7.76 16.92
CA ALA A 151 17.03 -9.12 16.37
C ALA A 151 15.56 -9.51 16.15
N PHE A 152 14.68 -9.27 17.14
CA PHE A 152 13.26 -9.57 16.99
C PHE A 152 12.58 -8.74 15.90
N ARG A 153 12.88 -7.44 15.80
CA ARG A 153 12.35 -6.58 14.71
C ARG A 153 12.82 -7.06 13.34
N ALA A 154 14.09 -7.45 13.22
CA ALA A 154 14.64 -8.00 11.97
C ALA A 154 13.96 -9.33 11.59
N TYR A 155 13.74 -10.21 12.56
CA TYR A 155 13.02 -11.47 12.36
C TYR A 155 11.57 -11.23 11.93
N GLU A 156 10.86 -10.37 12.65
CA GLU A 156 9.45 -10.03 12.37
C GLU A 156 9.28 -9.45 10.96
N LYS A 157 10.18 -8.54 10.55
CA LYS A 157 10.19 -8.00 9.18
C LYS A 157 10.35 -9.10 8.13
N SER A 158 11.32 -9.99 8.33
CA SER A 158 11.62 -11.08 7.39
C SER A 158 10.50 -12.12 7.34
N TRP A 159 9.91 -12.42 8.50
CA TRP A 159 8.76 -13.32 8.61
C TRP A 159 7.53 -12.77 7.86
N ARG A 160 7.23 -11.47 8.00
CA ARG A 160 6.12 -10.85 7.24
C ARG A 160 6.38 -10.85 5.74
N ALA A 161 7.61 -10.58 5.31
CA ALA A 161 7.98 -10.66 3.90
C ALA A 161 7.80 -12.09 3.35
N ALA A 162 8.24 -13.11 4.10
CA ALA A 162 8.06 -14.51 3.71
C ALA A 162 6.57 -14.91 3.61
N GLN A 163 5.69 -14.34 4.44
CA GLN A 163 4.24 -14.57 4.31
C GLN A 163 3.68 -13.96 3.02
N GLY A 164 4.12 -12.76 2.65
CA GLY A 164 3.76 -12.15 1.37
C GLY A 164 4.20 -13.02 0.18
N GLU A 165 5.46 -13.46 0.19
CA GLU A 165 5.99 -14.32 -0.86
C GLU A 165 5.29 -15.69 -0.91
N LEU A 166 4.91 -16.26 0.24
CA LEU A 166 4.11 -17.49 0.27
C LEU A 166 2.76 -17.28 -0.42
N ALA A 167 2.09 -16.16 -0.15
CA ALA A 167 0.83 -15.83 -0.80
C ALA A 167 1.00 -15.73 -2.32
N ASP A 168 2.02 -15.00 -2.79
CA ASP A 168 2.33 -14.87 -4.22
C ASP A 168 2.58 -16.25 -4.89
N ARG A 169 3.27 -17.16 -4.20
CA ARG A 169 3.56 -18.53 -4.67
C ARG A 169 2.33 -19.42 -4.72
N LEU A 170 1.39 -19.23 -3.78
CA LEU A 170 0.09 -19.93 -3.78
C LEU A 170 -0.80 -19.42 -4.91
N GLU A 171 -0.88 -18.10 -5.10
CA GLU A 171 -1.71 -17.47 -6.12
C GLU A 171 -1.21 -17.74 -7.55
N SER A 172 0.11 -17.80 -7.75
CA SER A 172 0.72 -18.16 -9.03
C SER A 172 0.60 -19.65 -9.38
N GLY A 173 0.20 -20.49 -8.42
CA GLY A 173 0.15 -21.94 -8.59
C GLY A 173 1.51 -22.63 -8.56
N GLU A 174 2.58 -21.94 -8.15
CA GLU A 174 3.89 -22.58 -7.89
C GLU A 174 3.79 -23.56 -6.72
N ILE A 175 3.02 -23.20 -5.68
CA ILE A 175 2.69 -24.06 -4.56
C ILE A 175 1.21 -24.43 -4.65
N THR A 176 0.94 -25.73 -4.80
CA THR A 176 -0.43 -26.24 -5.02
C THR A 176 -0.96 -27.10 -3.89
N THR A 177 -0.16 -27.33 -2.84
CA THR A 177 -0.56 -28.16 -1.69
C THR A 177 -0.19 -27.49 -0.38
N GLU A 178 -1.01 -27.75 0.65
CA GLU A 178 -0.75 -27.31 2.02
C GLU A 178 0.63 -27.76 2.52
N LYS A 179 1.01 -29.02 2.23
CA LYS A 179 2.32 -29.55 2.62
C LYS A 179 3.46 -28.76 1.99
N ALA A 180 3.38 -28.46 0.69
CA ALA A 180 4.41 -27.68 0.01
C ALA A 180 4.50 -26.24 0.57
N ALA A 181 3.37 -25.63 0.93
CA ALA A 181 3.33 -24.33 1.59
C ALA A 181 4.03 -24.37 2.96
N ALA A 182 3.71 -25.37 3.78
CA ALA A 182 4.30 -25.54 5.10
C ALA A 182 5.80 -25.84 5.03
N ASP A 183 6.23 -26.69 4.10
CA ASP A 183 7.64 -27.04 3.90
C ASP A 183 8.45 -25.80 3.45
N TRP A 184 7.94 -25.06 2.46
CA TRP A 184 8.58 -23.84 1.99
C TRP A 184 8.71 -22.79 3.10
N PHE A 185 7.60 -22.52 3.81
CA PHE A 185 7.58 -21.50 4.85
C PHE A 185 8.47 -21.90 6.04
N SER A 186 8.58 -23.19 6.34
CA SER A 186 9.50 -23.69 7.35
C SER A 186 10.96 -23.38 7.00
N VAL A 187 11.36 -23.57 5.74
CA VAL A 187 12.71 -23.23 5.28
C VAL A 187 12.95 -21.72 5.33
N ALA A 188 12.03 -20.92 4.79
CA ALA A 188 12.13 -19.46 4.81
C ALA A 188 12.19 -18.91 6.25
N GLY A 189 11.38 -19.45 7.15
CA GLY A 189 11.36 -19.08 8.57
C GLY A 189 12.67 -19.42 9.31
N GLN A 190 13.30 -20.56 8.99
CA GLN A 190 14.60 -20.92 9.57
C GLN A 190 15.72 -19.98 9.11
N GLU A 191 15.76 -19.66 7.81
CA GLU A 191 16.75 -18.70 7.30
C GLU A 191 16.53 -17.30 7.86
N ALA A 192 15.27 -16.84 7.96
CA ALA A 192 14.93 -15.56 8.60
C ALA A 192 15.40 -15.52 10.06
N ARG A 193 15.19 -16.60 10.83
CA ARG A 193 15.66 -16.70 12.21
C ARG A 193 17.18 -16.66 12.28
N LYS A 194 17.87 -17.42 11.42
CA LYS A 194 19.33 -17.45 11.37
C LYS A 194 19.90 -16.06 11.07
N GLN A 195 19.39 -15.37 10.05
CA GLN A 195 19.87 -14.03 9.70
C GLN A 195 19.64 -13.02 10.82
N ALA A 196 18.48 -13.05 11.46
CA ALA A 196 18.12 -12.11 12.50
C ALA A 196 18.90 -12.30 13.81
N PHE A 197 19.13 -13.55 14.23
CA PHE A 197 19.72 -13.85 15.54
C PHE A 197 21.23 -14.16 15.50
N LEU A 198 21.80 -14.48 14.33
CA LEU A 198 23.24 -14.77 14.24
C LEU A 198 24.15 -13.64 14.73
N PRO A 199 23.86 -12.34 14.49
CA PRO A 199 24.64 -11.24 15.08
C PRO A 199 24.61 -11.25 16.61
N LEU A 200 23.45 -11.51 17.21
CA LEU A 200 23.28 -11.62 18.67
C LEU A 200 24.11 -12.80 19.23
N LEU A 201 24.02 -13.97 18.57
CA LEU A 201 24.77 -15.16 18.94
C LEU A 201 26.30 -14.98 18.78
N ARG A 202 26.74 -14.21 17.78
CA ARG A 202 28.16 -13.86 17.62
C ARG A 202 28.65 -12.98 18.78
N ALA A 203 27.85 -12.01 19.21
CA ALA A 203 28.18 -11.16 20.36
C ALA A 203 28.23 -11.97 21.67
N GLU A 204 27.31 -12.91 21.85
CA GLU A 204 27.33 -13.89 22.96
C GLU A 204 28.61 -14.73 22.95
N SER A 205 28.97 -15.26 21.78
CA SER A 205 30.15 -16.11 21.57
C SER A 205 31.45 -15.40 21.94
N VAL A 206 31.55 -14.09 21.74
CA VAL A 206 32.71 -13.28 22.18
C VAL A 206 32.87 -13.30 23.70
N VAL A 207 31.77 -13.35 24.47
CA VAL A 207 31.83 -13.27 25.94
C VAL A 207 31.96 -14.63 26.61
N PHE A 208 31.29 -15.65 26.08
CA PHE A 208 31.26 -16.98 26.71
C PHE A 208 31.26 -18.14 25.70
N GLY A 209 31.78 -17.96 24.49
CA GLY A 209 31.90 -19.03 23.49
C GLY A 209 33.10 -19.95 23.72
N GLY A 210 32.97 -21.20 23.24
CA GLY A 210 34.06 -22.18 23.22
C GLY A 210 34.67 -22.45 24.59
N GLU A 211 36.01 -22.45 24.67
CA GLU A 211 36.77 -22.67 25.91
C GLU A 211 36.55 -21.56 26.96
N GLY A 212 35.99 -20.41 26.57
CA GLY A 212 35.65 -19.31 27.47
C GLY A 212 34.33 -19.51 28.22
N TRP A 213 33.57 -20.57 27.88
CA TRP A 213 32.26 -20.85 28.44
C TRP A 213 32.31 -21.23 29.92
N SER A 214 31.42 -20.65 30.72
CA SER A 214 31.05 -21.17 32.04
C SER A 214 29.56 -20.92 32.30
N PRO A 215 28.92 -21.73 33.16
CA PRO A 215 27.52 -21.53 33.54
C PRO A 215 27.26 -20.12 34.08
N GLU A 216 28.19 -19.56 34.87
CA GLU A 216 28.08 -18.25 35.50
C GLU A 216 28.16 -17.12 34.46
N LYS A 217 29.09 -17.22 33.51
CA LYS A 217 29.23 -16.24 32.43
C LYS A 217 28.02 -16.23 31.52
N HIS A 218 27.57 -17.43 31.12
CA HIS A 218 26.40 -17.59 30.27
C HIS A 218 25.13 -17.06 30.98
N ALA A 219 24.88 -17.48 32.22
CA ALA A 219 23.73 -17.02 33.01
C ALA A 219 23.72 -15.50 33.23
N ARG A 220 24.90 -14.91 33.50
CA ARG A 220 25.04 -13.45 33.62
C ARG A 220 24.70 -12.74 32.32
N TYR A 221 25.16 -13.27 31.18
CA TYR A 221 24.92 -12.66 29.88
C TYR A 221 23.44 -12.67 29.53
N VAL A 222 22.76 -13.81 29.67
CA VAL A 222 21.36 -13.97 29.26
C VAL A 222 20.36 -13.31 30.20
N ARG A 223 20.70 -13.09 31.48
CA ARG A 223 19.87 -12.29 32.40
C ARG A 223 19.62 -10.87 31.88
N ARG A 224 20.56 -10.29 31.12
CA ARG A 224 20.34 -8.97 30.49
C ARG A 224 19.08 -8.94 29.62
N TYR A 225 18.72 -10.07 28.99
CA TYR A 225 17.58 -10.15 28.08
C TYR A 225 16.26 -10.02 28.84
N ALA A 226 16.22 -10.44 30.11
CA ALA A 226 15.04 -10.29 30.96
C ALA A 226 14.88 -8.87 31.51
N ASP A 227 16.00 -8.16 31.72
CA ASP A 227 16.02 -6.88 32.44
C ASP A 227 15.75 -5.65 31.55
N GLY A 228 15.57 -5.82 30.23
CA GLY A 228 15.14 -4.79 29.27
C GLY A 228 15.77 -3.42 29.54
N GLN A 229 17.09 -3.30 29.31
CA GLN A 229 17.93 -2.13 29.63
C GLN A 229 17.34 -1.08 30.60
N ARG A 230 17.31 -1.37 31.90
CA ARG A 230 17.51 -0.34 32.95
C ARG A 230 18.97 0.12 33.05
N GLY A 231 19.66 0.28 31.92
CA GLY A 231 21.12 0.34 31.85
C GLY A 231 21.68 1.43 30.94
N LYS A 232 21.04 2.59 30.82
CA LYS A 232 21.75 3.79 30.34
C LYS A 232 22.55 4.40 31.50
N SER A 233 23.80 3.95 31.70
CA SER A 233 24.90 4.75 32.28
C SER A 233 26.09 3.88 32.74
N ALA A 234 26.72 3.15 31.82
CA ALA A 234 28.17 3.07 31.88
C ALA A 234 28.70 4.22 31.01
N GLN A 235 28.49 5.45 31.49
CA GLN A 235 29.29 6.58 31.02
C GLN A 235 30.73 6.24 31.38
N ALA A 236 31.57 6.28 30.35
CA ALA A 236 32.99 6.46 30.52
C ALA A 236 33.24 7.59 31.53
N ASN A 237 33.95 7.24 32.60
CA ASN A 237 34.89 8.07 33.32
C ASN A 237 35.98 7.13 33.84
#